data_AF-A0A087TI91-F1
#
_entry.id   AF-A0A087TI91-F1
#
_cell.length_a   1.000
_cell.length_b   1.000
_cell.length_c   1.000
_cell.angle_alpha   90.00
_cell.angle_beta   90.00
_cell.angle_gamma   90.00
#
_symmetry.space_group_name_H-M   'P 1'
#
loop_
_entity.id
_entity.type
_entity.pdbx_description
1 polymer ?
#
loop_
_entity_poly.entity_id
_entity_poly.type
_entity_poly.pdbx_seq_one_letter_code
_entity_poly.pdbx_strand_id
1 'polypeptide(L)'
;MKPKDGRVRCILLMDQGFKVDCGFVTTGIHHGLQISNLTRRLLVRCWTRRKAREWTECLVDTAKTTGRDFTQPNRYGAFAPVRINNECRWFVDGATYFEAVADALEKAKEEIFIADWWLSPELYMKRPVIQGEIWRLDHILRRKA
;
A
#
# COMPACT_ATOMS: atom_id res chain seq x y z
N MET A 1 0.52 12.45 -10.77
CA MET A 1 1.10 12.12 -12.07
C MET A 1 1.35 13.43 -12.83
N LYS A 2 2.54 13.65 -13.38
CA LYS A 2 2.81 14.81 -14.24
C LYS A 2 2.05 14.59 -15.57
N PRO A 3 1.23 15.54 -16.03
CA PRO A 3 0.42 15.36 -17.23
C PRO A 3 1.23 15.10 -18.52
N LYS A 4 2.49 15.55 -18.57
CA LYS A 4 3.34 15.47 -19.77
C LYS A 4 4.09 14.14 -19.92
N ASP A 5 4.49 13.52 -18.81
CA ASP A 5 5.43 12.39 -18.81
C ASP A 5 4.97 11.21 -17.92
N GLY A 6 3.78 11.31 -17.30
CA GLY A 6 3.26 10.26 -16.44
C GLY A 6 4.01 10.11 -15.10
N ARG A 7 5.06 10.88 -14.81
CA ARG A 7 5.88 10.65 -13.61
C ARG A 7 5.11 10.98 -12.34
N VAL A 8 5.10 10.06 -11.38
CA VAL A 8 4.57 10.29 -10.04
C VAL A 8 5.60 11.09 -9.25
N ARG A 9 5.22 12.28 -8.77
CA ARG A 9 6.12 13.17 -8.02
C ARG A 9 6.15 12.85 -6.53
N CYS A 10 5.01 12.45 -5.98
CA CYS A 10 4.83 12.20 -4.56
C CYS A 10 3.62 11.27 -4.37
N ILE A 11 3.67 10.46 -3.32
CA ILE A 11 2.58 9.65 -2.80
C ILE A 11 2.30 10.14 -1.38
N LEU A 12 1.04 10.32 -1.04
CA LEU A 12 0.58 10.62 0.32
C LEU A 12 -0.56 9.66 0.62
N LEU A 13 -0.36 8.83 1.63
CA LEU A 13 -1.32 7.81 2.05
C LEU A 13 -2.35 8.40 3.01
N MET A 14 -3.57 7.87 2.96
CA MET A 14 -4.57 8.12 3.99
C MET A 14 -4.19 7.34 5.25
N ASP A 15 -4.03 8.05 6.36
CA ASP A 15 -3.80 7.50 7.69
C ASP A 15 -4.71 8.20 8.72
N GLN A 16 -4.60 7.86 9.99
CA GLN A 16 -5.42 8.43 11.06
C GLN A 16 -5.19 9.94 11.28
N GLY A 17 -4.13 10.51 10.71
CA GLY A 17 -3.86 11.95 10.68
C GLY A 17 -4.32 12.64 9.39
N PHE A 18 -5.00 11.93 8.48
CA PHE A 18 -5.38 12.47 7.19
C PHE A 18 -6.35 13.65 7.32
N LYS A 19 -5.94 14.80 6.77
CA LYS A 19 -6.70 16.06 6.82
C LYS A 19 -6.57 16.80 5.48
N VAL A 20 -7.65 17.47 5.10
CA VAL A 20 -7.71 18.27 3.88
C VAL A 20 -8.36 19.61 4.18
N ASP A 21 -7.65 20.69 3.87
CA ASP A 21 -8.06 22.06 4.12
C ASP A 21 -7.90 22.90 2.85
N CYS A 22 -8.74 23.92 2.66
CA CYS A 22 -8.55 24.88 1.55
C CYS A 22 -8.79 26.33 1.95
N GLY A 23 -8.23 27.25 1.15
CA GLY A 23 -8.42 28.69 1.29
C GLY A 23 -7.29 29.42 2.02
N PHE A 24 -7.40 30.75 2.05
CA PHE A 24 -6.31 31.63 2.50
C PHE A 24 -5.92 31.44 3.96
N VAL A 25 -6.92 31.30 4.85
CA VAL A 25 -6.68 31.20 6.31
C VAL A 25 -5.83 29.97 6.66
N THR A 26 -6.05 28.85 5.98
CA THR A 26 -5.39 27.58 6.29
C THR A 26 -4.09 27.38 5.49
N THR A 27 -4.04 27.90 4.26
CA THR A 27 -2.96 27.60 3.31
C THR A 27 -2.07 28.80 2.95
N GLY A 28 -2.45 30.02 3.33
CA GLY A 28 -1.80 31.26 2.86
C GLY A 28 -2.06 31.59 1.39
N ILE A 29 -2.87 30.80 0.68
CA ILE A 29 -3.16 30.95 -0.75
C ILE A 29 -4.67 30.97 -0.97
N HIS A 30 -5.21 31.97 -1.68
CA HIS A 30 -6.66 32.12 -1.91
C HIS A 30 -7.32 30.89 -2.55
N HIS A 31 -6.59 30.18 -3.40
CA HIS A 31 -6.98 28.94 -4.07
C HIS A 31 -6.02 27.79 -3.73
N GLY A 32 -5.47 27.81 -2.50
CA GLY A 32 -4.66 26.72 -1.98
C GLY A 32 -5.53 25.57 -1.46
N LEU A 33 -5.05 24.35 -1.70
CA LEU A 33 -5.55 23.09 -1.16
C LEU A 33 -4.38 22.44 -0.42
N GLN A 34 -4.61 22.05 0.82
CA GLN A 34 -3.63 21.41 1.66
C GLN A 34 -4.11 20.02 2.05
N ILE A 35 -3.24 19.04 1.86
CA ILE A 35 -3.48 17.65 2.22
C ILE A 35 -2.37 17.25 3.17
N SER A 36 -2.70 16.72 4.34
CA SER A 36 -1.73 16.28 5.33
C SER A 36 -2.07 14.94 5.91
N ASN A 37 -1.06 14.22 6.38
CA ASN A 37 -1.16 12.98 7.13
C ASN A 37 -0.14 13.01 8.30
N LEU A 38 0.12 11.91 9.00
CA LEU A 38 1.02 11.90 10.17
C LEU A 38 2.48 12.24 9.85
N THR A 39 2.90 12.15 8.59
CA THR A 39 4.31 12.30 8.18
C THR A 39 4.55 13.48 7.25
N ARG A 40 3.55 13.92 6.48
CA ARG A 40 3.74 14.88 5.39
C ARG A 40 2.56 15.84 5.26
N ARG A 41 2.87 17.04 4.78
CA ARG A 41 1.90 18.06 4.36
C ARG A 41 2.22 18.48 2.93
N LEU A 42 1.23 18.38 2.06
CA LEU A 42 1.29 18.75 0.66
C LEU A 42 0.40 19.97 0.42
N LEU A 43 1.01 21.06 -0.06
CA LEU A 43 0.29 22.25 -0.49
C LEU A 43 0.18 22.26 -2.03
N VAL A 44 -1.04 22.31 -2.53
CA VAL A 44 -1.38 22.33 -3.95
C VAL A 44 -2.05 23.65 -4.28
N ARG A 45 -1.56 24.33 -5.30
CA ARG A 45 -2.22 25.52 -5.85
C ARG A 45 -3.24 25.09 -6.90
N CYS A 46 -4.52 25.31 -6.63
CA CYS A 46 -5.58 25.09 -7.61
C CYS A 46 -5.69 26.29 -8.56
N TRP A 47 -6.46 26.15 -9.63
CA TRP A 47 -6.67 27.23 -10.62
C TRP A 47 -7.82 28.16 -10.22
N THR A 48 -8.79 27.68 -9.43
CA THR A 48 -9.87 28.51 -8.86
C THR A 48 -10.17 28.11 -7.43
N ARG A 49 -10.78 29.03 -6.67
CA ARG A 49 -11.29 28.76 -5.31
C ARG A 49 -12.39 27.68 -5.33
N ARG A 50 -13.25 27.69 -6.35
CA ARG A 50 -14.29 26.67 -6.54
C ARG A 50 -13.68 25.27 -6.64
N LYS A 51 -12.63 25.11 -7.44
CA LYS A 51 -11.97 23.81 -7.61
C LYS A 51 -11.25 23.36 -6.35
N ALA A 52 -10.60 24.26 -5.62
CA ALA A 52 -10.01 23.92 -4.32
C ALA A 52 -11.06 23.35 -3.35
N ARG A 53 -12.28 23.92 -3.33
CA ARG A 53 -13.41 23.40 -2.53
C ARG A 53 -13.91 22.06 -3.03
N GLU A 54 -14.19 21.92 -4.32
CA GLU A 54 -14.65 20.65 -4.91
C GLU A 54 -13.68 19.49 -4.61
N TRP A 55 -12.36 19.74 -4.74
CA TRP A 55 -11.34 18.74 -4.38
C TRP A 55 -11.30 18.46 -2.89
N THR A 56 -11.46 19.47 -2.03
CA THR A 56 -11.53 19.27 -0.58
C THR A 56 -12.70 18.37 -0.22
N GLU A 57 -13.90 18.69 -0.73
CA GLU A 57 -15.13 17.94 -0.49
C GLU A 57 -14.98 16.49 -0.96
N CYS A 58 -14.49 16.28 -2.19
CA CYS A 58 -14.28 14.95 -2.74
C CYS A 58 -13.26 14.12 -1.93
N LEU A 59 -12.14 14.71 -1.51
CA LEU A 59 -11.11 13.99 -0.73
C LEU A 59 -11.57 13.68 0.69
N VAL A 60 -12.30 14.61 1.32
CA VAL A 60 -12.89 14.38 2.65
C VAL A 60 -13.97 13.31 2.58
N ASP A 61 -14.81 13.31 1.54
CA ASP A 61 -15.82 12.28 1.33
C ASP A 61 -15.17 10.90 1.07
N THR A 62 -14.16 10.84 0.20
CA THR A 62 -13.36 9.63 -0.03
C THR A 62 -12.76 9.10 1.27
N ALA A 63 -12.17 9.97 2.08
CA ALA A 63 -11.58 9.61 3.37
C ALA A 63 -12.62 9.06 4.38
N LYS A 64 -13.89 9.50 4.28
CA LYS A 64 -14.99 9.05 5.14
C LYS A 64 -15.70 7.79 4.62
N THR A 65 -15.58 7.49 3.33
CA THR A 65 -16.25 6.36 2.68
C THR A 65 -15.26 5.25 2.39
N THR A 66 -14.55 5.31 1.26
CA THR A 66 -13.64 4.26 0.78
C THR A 66 -12.34 4.20 1.58
N GLY A 67 -11.84 5.32 2.08
CA GLY A 67 -10.62 5.42 2.88
C GLY A 67 -10.83 5.26 4.38
N ARG A 68 -12.09 5.07 4.83
CA ARG A 68 -12.49 5.12 6.24
C ARG A 68 -11.69 4.18 7.12
N ASP A 69 -11.42 2.98 6.62
CA ASP A 69 -10.66 1.92 7.28
C ASP A 69 -9.26 2.37 7.76
N PHE A 70 -8.67 3.35 7.08
CA PHE A 70 -7.33 3.85 7.36
C PHE A 70 -7.32 5.19 8.09
N THR A 71 -8.42 5.95 8.04
CA THR A 71 -8.52 7.30 8.60
C THR A 71 -9.21 7.33 9.96
N GLN A 72 -9.99 6.32 10.32
CA GLN A 72 -10.62 6.20 11.62
C GLN A 72 -9.70 5.53 12.65
N PRO A 73 -9.91 5.76 13.96
CA PRO A 73 -9.26 4.97 15.00
C PRO A 73 -9.64 3.49 14.89
N ASN A 74 -8.63 2.61 14.89
CA ASN A 74 -8.84 1.16 14.89
C ASN A 74 -8.47 0.53 16.24
N ARG A 75 -8.92 -0.72 16.44
CA ARG A 75 -8.63 -1.50 17.65
C ARG A 75 -7.12 -1.51 17.96
N TYR A 76 -6.76 -1.25 19.21
CA TYR A 76 -5.37 -1.15 19.69
C TYR A 76 -4.51 -0.07 19.02
N GLY A 77 -5.12 0.92 18.37
CA GLY A 77 -4.38 1.97 17.64
C GLY A 77 -3.71 1.46 16.36
N ALA A 78 -4.14 0.32 15.83
CA ALA A 78 -3.60 -0.23 14.59
C ALA A 78 -3.88 0.69 13.38
N PHE A 79 -3.02 0.62 12.36
CA PHE A 79 -3.26 1.35 11.11
C PHE A 79 -4.36 0.70 10.23
N ALA A 80 -4.70 -0.57 10.50
CA ALA A 80 -5.66 -1.35 9.73
C ALA A 80 -6.87 -1.77 10.59
N PRO A 81 -8.07 -1.92 10.00
CA PRO A 81 -9.28 -2.31 10.71
C PRO A 81 -9.34 -3.82 10.97
N VAL A 82 -10.29 -4.24 11.80
CA VAL A 82 -10.64 -5.66 11.95
C VAL A 82 -11.38 -6.13 10.70
N ARG A 83 -10.89 -7.20 10.07
CA ARG A 83 -11.56 -7.88 8.95
C ARG A 83 -12.11 -9.21 9.43
N ILE A 84 -13.42 -9.40 9.30
CA ILE A 84 -14.12 -10.65 9.66
C ILE A 84 -14.21 -11.57 8.45
N ASN A 85 -14.40 -12.88 8.69
CA ASN A 85 -14.54 -13.91 7.64
C ASN A 85 -13.30 -14.07 6.74
N ASN A 86 -12.09 -13.87 7.29
CA ASN A 86 -10.86 -14.21 6.58
C ASN A 86 -10.54 -15.70 6.74
N GLU A 87 -10.12 -16.35 5.66
CA GLU A 87 -9.47 -17.65 5.73
C GLU A 87 -8.03 -17.47 6.21
N CYS A 88 -7.70 -18.09 7.33
CA CYS A 88 -6.37 -18.04 7.92
C CYS A 88 -5.81 -19.46 8.04
N ARG A 89 -4.54 -19.63 7.65
CA ARG A 89 -3.77 -20.85 7.87
C ARG A 89 -2.54 -20.51 8.68
N TRP A 90 -2.33 -21.25 9.78
CA TRP A 90 -1.11 -21.16 10.57
C TRP A 90 -0.15 -22.28 10.18
N PHE A 91 1.14 -22.04 10.40
CA PHE A 91 2.21 -22.98 10.11
C PHE A 91 3.07 -23.14 11.36
N VAL A 92 3.49 -24.37 11.62
CA VAL A 92 4.56 -24.68 12.56
C VAL A 92 5.75 -25.10 11.73
N ASP A 93 6.90 -24.53 12.04
CA ASP A 93 8.16 -24.66 11.30
C ASP A 93 8.10 -24.19 9.84
N GLY A 94 9.24 -24.32 9.14
CA GLY A 94 9.42 -23.80 7.79
C GLY A 94 8.95 -24.72 6.67
N ALA A 95 8.84 -26.03 6.89
CA ALA A 95 8.64 -26.98 5.78
C ALA A 95 7.32 -26.75 5.04
N THR A 96 6.21 -26.71 5.77
CA THR A 96 4.87 -26.49 5.18
C THR A 96 4.63 -25.03 4.81
N TYR A 97 5.28 -24.09 5.50
CA TYR A 97 5.25 -22.66 5.18
C TYR A 97 5.91 -22.39 3.82
N PHE A 98 7.14 -22.85 3.62
CA PHE A 98 7.88 -22.62 2.37
C PHE A 98 7.22 -23.32 1.18
N GLU A 99 6.63 -24.50 1.39
CA GLU A 99 5.86 -25.17 0.35
C GLU A 99 4.65 -24.35 -0.10
N ALA A 100 3.87 -23.82 0.86
CA ALA A 100 2.72 -22.98 0.56
C ALA A 100 3.11 -21.66 -0.12
N VAL A 101 4.23 -21.06 0.30
CA VAL A 101 4.79 -19.85 -0.34
C VAL A 101 5.21 -20.15 -1.77
N ALA A 102 5.89 -21.27 -2.03
CA ALA A 102 6.29 -21.66 -3.38
C ALA A 102 5.08 -21.78 -4.33
N ASP A 103 4.01 -22.42 -3.85
CA ASP A 103 2.77 -22.56 -4.63
C ASP A 103 2.08 -21.21 -4.89
N ALA A 104 2.10 -20.30 -3.90
CA ALA A 104 1.56 -18.96 -4.06
C ALA A 104 2.37 -18.13 -5.06
N LEU A 105 3.70 -18.20 -5.01
CA LEU A 105 4.61 -17.54 -5.95
C LEU A 105 4.37 -18.04 -7.38
N GLU A 106 4.29 -19.36 -7.58
CA GLU A 106 4.05 -19.94 -8.91
C GLU A 106 2.70 -19.50 -9.51
N LYS A 107 1.68 -19.35 -8.66
CA LYS A 107 0.32 -18.91 -9.05
C LYS A 107 0.20 -17.39 -9.26
N ALA A 108 1.20 -16.59 -8.89
CA ALA A 108 1.15 -15.14 -9.03
C ALA A 108 0.92 -14.72 -10.49
N LYS A 109 0.15 -13.65 -10.71
CA LYS A 109 -0.21 -13.16 -12.06
C LYS A 109 0.25 -11.74 -12.35
N GLU A 110 0.43 -10.92 -11.31
CA GLU A 110 0.66 -9.48 -11.46
C GLU A 110 1.87 -9.05 -10.65
N GLU A 111 1.80 -9.15 -9.33
CA GLU A 111 2.82 -8.58 -8.44
C GLU A 111 3.24 -9.56 -7.34
N ILE A 112 4.52 -9.49 -6.97
CA ILE A 112 5.10 -10.23 -5.85
C ILE A 112 5.83 -9.22 -4.97
N PHE A 113 5.35 -9.03 -3.74
CA PHE A 113 5.99 -8.17 -2.75
C PHE A 113 6.71 -9.04 -1.71
N ILE A 114 8.02 -8.82 -1.55
CA ILE A 114 8.87 -9.53 -0.59
C ILE A 114 9.53 -8.50 0.32
N ALA A 115 9.44 -8.74 1.63
CA ALA A 115 10.14 -7.97 2.65
C ALA A 115 10.79 -8.95 3.62
N ASP A 116 12.12 -8.96 3.63
CA ASP A 116 12.92 -9.86 4.45
C ASP A 116 14.04 -9.08 5.15
N TRP A 117 14.37 -9.52 6.37
CA TRP A 117 15.58 -9.03 7.04
C TRP A 117 16.84 -9.61 6.40
N TRP A 118 16.78 -10.88 5.98
CA TRP A 118 17.80 -11.56 5.19
C TRP A 118 17.11 -12.48 4.18
N LEU A 119 17.32 -12.21 2.89
CA LEU A 119 16.86 -13.07 1.80
C LEU A 119 18.04 -13.86 1.22
N SER A 120 17.91 -15.19 1.14
CA SER A 120 18.87 -16.05 0.44
C SER A 120 18.23 -16.55 -0.86
N PRO A 121 18.60 -16.02 -2.04
CA PRO A 121 17.98 -16.38 -3.31
C PRO A 121 18.07 -17.89 -3.63
N GLU A 122 19.11 -18.57 -3.16
CA GLU A 122 19.38 -19.98 -3.45
C GLU A 122 18.64 -20.95 -2.49
N LEU A 123 17.71 -20.45 -1.67
CA LEU A 123 16.92 -21.27 -0.76
C LEU A 123 15.95 -22.18 -1.54
N TYR A 124 15.96 -23.47 -1.23
CA TYR A 124 14.96 -24.43 -1.74
C TYR A 124 13.68 -24.37 -0.90
N MET A 125 12.58 -24.04 -1.58
CA MET A 125 11.26 -23.86 -0.98
C MET A 125 10.50 -25.17 -0.77
N LYS A 126 10.82 -26.22 -1.54
CA LYS A 126 10.28 -27.59 -1.35
C LYS A 126 11.41 -28.61 -1.21
N ARG A 127 11.22 -29.61 -0.34
CA ARG A 127 12.21 -30.65 -0.03
C ARG A 127 11.53 -32.02 0.11
N PRO A 128 12.21 -33.14 -0.23
CA PRO A 128 13.58 -33.23 -0.77
C PRO A 128 13.69 -32.66 -2.19
N VAL A 129 14.91 -32.34 -2.61
CA VAL A 129 15.18 -31.74 -3.93
C VAL A 129 15.16 -32.83 -5.01
N ILE A 130 13.96 -33.18 -5.47
CA ILE A 130 13.75 -34.24 -6.47
C ILE A 130 13.52 -33.72 -7.89
N GLN A 131 13.19 -32.43 -8.03
CA GLN A 131 12.86 -31.81 -9.32
C GLN A 131 13.93 -30.78 -9.75
N GLY A 132 15.18 -31.01 -9.36
CA GLY A 132 16.27 -30.07 -9.63
C GLY A 132 16.02 -28.70 -8.99
N GLU A 133 16.29 -27.62 -9.73
CA GLU A 133 16.26 -26.24 -9.20
C GLU A 133 14.90 -25.55 -9.30
N ILE A 134 13.84 -26.25 -9.74
CA ILE A 134 12.54 -25.59 -10.02
C ILE A 134 11.94 -24.89 -8.79
N TRP A 135 12.21 -25.42 -7.59
CA TRP A 135 11.72 -24.89 -6.32
C TRP A 135 12.74 -24.03 -5.57
N ARG A 136 13.85 -23.66 -6.22
CA ARG A 136 14.78 -22.67 -5.66
C ARG A 136 14.18 -21.27 -5.84
N LEU A 137 14.24 -20.44 -4.80
CA LEU A 137 13.50 -19.18 -4.75
C LEU A 137 13.82 -18.25 -5.94
N ASP A 138 15.10 -18.05 -6.25
CA ASP A 138 15.58 -17.29 -7.41
C ASP A 138 15.00 -17.80 -8.74
N HIS A 139 14.92 -19.12 -8.93
CA HIS A 139 14.34 -19.73 -10.13
C HIS A 139 12.84 -19.54 -10.20
N ILE A 140 12.12 -19.64 -9.08
CA ILE A 140 10.67 -19.35 -9.05
C ILE A 140 10.45 -17.90 -9.47
N LEU A 141 11.13 -16.95 -8.82
CA LEU A 141 10.95 -15.53 -9.10
C LEU A 141 11.31 -15.18 -10.53
N ARG A 142 12.38 -15.77 -11.08
CA ARG A 142 12.77 -15.55 -12.49
C ARG A 142 11.72 -16.03 -13.49
N ARG A 143 10.96 -17.09 -13.20
CA ARG A 143 9.85 -17.54 -14.06
C ARG A 143 8.63 -16.63 -13.98
N LYS A 144 8.49 -15.86 -12.90
CA LYS A 144 7.34 -14.98 -12.64
C LYS A 144 7.60 -13.50 -12.95
N ALA A 145 8.86 -13.14 -13.16
CA ALA A 145 9.33 -11.79 -13.46
C ALA A 145 9.10 -11.37 -14.92
#